data_AF-A0A480AWT7-F1
#
_entry.id   AF-A0A480AWT7-F1
#
_cell.length_a   1.000
_cell.length_b   1.000
_cell.length_c   1.000
_cell.angle_alpha   90.00
_cell.angle_beta   90.00
_cell.angle_gamma   90.00
#
_symmetry.space_group_name_H-M   'P 1'
#
loop_
_entity.id
_entity.type
_entity.pdbx_description
1 polymer ?
#
loop_
_entity_poly.entity_id
_entity_poly.type
_entity_poly.pdbx_seq_one_letter_code
_entity_poly.pdbx_strand_id
1 'polypeptide(L)'
;MQNLIYLIIMALAGGAGWYAGSWKGRDAVEAVAKAKVVAEEAVAARDKIERDLKASQADLVAKFEQAQQARDANHAKVTDELKTALANSDKTVADLKRTRDGKQTQIRQNTALIDNPATSAAERDRLLAENRRLSDEVARQQAQIAGFECAKVPVPDKLLSPLQRS
;
A
#
# COMPACT_ATOMS: atom_id res chain seq x y z
N MET A 1 10.85 -23.77 40.06
CA MET A 1 10.66 -22.53 40.85
C MET A 1 11.47 -22.54 42.15
N GLN A 2 11.41 -23.60 42.97
CA GLN A 2 12.21 -23.74 44.20
C GLN A 2 13.72 -23.54 43.99
N ASN A 3 14.34 -24.16 42.98
CA ASN A 3 15.79 -23.99 42.73
C ASN A 3 16.21 -22.53 42.45
N LEU A 4 15.33 -21.73 41.83
CA LEU A 4 15.63 -20.34 41.47
C LEU A 4 15.49 -19.41 42.69
N ILE A 5 14.48 -19.68 43.53
CA ILE A 5 14.33 -19.05 44.84
C ILE A 5 15.54 -19.37 45.73
N TYR A 6 15.98 -20.63 45.78
CA TYR A 6 17.17 -21.03 46.54
C TYR A 6 18.46 -20.37 46.01
N LEU A 7 18.62 -20.21 44.70
CA LEU A 7 19.76 -19.49 44.12
C LEU A 7 19.76 -18.00 44.48
N ILE A 8 18.60 -17.34 44.47
CA ILE A 8 18.46 -15.94 44.88
C ILE A 8 18.75 -15.80 46.39
N ILE A 9 18.24 -16.72 47.22
CA ILE A 9 18.53 -16.76 48.66
C ILE A 9 20.02 -16.99 48.90
N MET A 10 20.68 -17.90 48.17
CA MET A 10 22.13 -18.13 48.29
C MET A 10 22.95 -16.91 47.85
N ALA A 11 22.55 -16.20 46.79
CA ALA A 11 23.23 -14.98 46.35
C ALA A 11 23.08 -13.84 47.38
N LEU A 12 21.89 -13.70 47.99
CA LEU A 12 21.62 -12.69 49.02
C LEU A 12 22.27 -13.04 50.37
N ALA A 13 22.28 -14.31 50.76
CA ALA A 13 22.90 -14.79 52.01
C ALA A 13 24.44 -14.87 51.91
N GLY A 14 24.97 -15.18 50.72
CA GLY A 14 26.42 -15.23 50.46
C GLY A 14 27.12 -13.88 50.63
N GLY A 15 26.41 -12.76 50.44
CA GLY A 15 26.92 -11.41 50.71
C GLY A 15 27.02 -11.08 52.21
N ALA A 16 26.18 -11.68 53.05
CA ALA A 16 26.18 -11.45 54.50
C ALA A 16 27.14 -12.38 55.26
N GLY A 17 27.41 -13.58 54.73
CA GLY A 17 28.24 -14.58 55.39
C GLY A 17 29.75 -14.27 55.42
N TRP A 18 30.25 -13.38 54.56
CA TRP A 18 31.69 -13.03 54.54
C TRP A 18 32.06 -11.93 55.54
N TYR A 19 31.12 -11.07 55.96
CA TYR A 19 31.40 -9.92 56.81
C TYR A 19 30.97 -10.06 58.28
N ALA A 20 30.24 -11.10 58.66
CA ALA A 20 29.76 -11.25 60.03
C ALA A 20 30.00 -12.66 60.58
N GLY A 21 31.21 -12.90 61.09
CA GLY A 21 31.39 -13.92 62.13
C GLY A 21 30.48 -13.56 63.31
N SER A 22 29.66 -14.52 63.77
CA SER A 22 28.71 -14.39 64.88
C SER A 22 27.35 -13.72 64.57
N TRP A 23 26.51 -14.39 63.79
CA TRP A 23 25.05 -14.23 63.90
C TRP A 23 24.46 -15.51 64.53
N LYS A 24 23.81 -15.37 65.68
CA LYS A 24 23.12 -16.47 66.37
C LYS A 24 22.06 -17.05 65.43
N GLY A 25 21.85 -18.36 65.49
CA GLY A 25 20.99 -19.11 64.57
C GLY A 25 19.52 -18.66 64.44
N ARG A 26 19.04 -17.70 65.23
CA ARG A 26 17.71 -17.08 65.06
C ARG A 26 17.71 -15.96 64.03
N ASP A 27 18.72 -15.08 64.05
CA ASP A 27 18.81 -13.94 63.14
C ASP A 27 19.10 -14.39 61.71
N ALA A 28 19.87 -15.48 61.57
CA ALA A 28 20.10 -16.14 60.28
C ALA A 28 18.80 -16.75 59.70
N VAL A 29 17.94 -17.34 60.55
CA VAL A 29 16.65 -17.90 60.11
C VAL A 29 15.69 -16.78 59.72
N GLU A 30 15.66 -15.66 60.44
CA GLU A 30 14.84 -14.51 60.08
C GLU A 30 15.34 -13.83 58.79
N ALA A 31 16.65 -13.73 58.59
CA ALA A 31 17.23 -13.21 57.35
C ALA A 31 16.91 -14.09 56.13
N VAL A 32 16.99 -15.41 56.27
CA VAL A 32 16.60 -16.36 55.21
C VAL A 32 15.10 -16.29 54.93
N ALA A 33 14.26 -16.11 55.96
CA ALA A 33 12.82 -15.94 55.77
C ALA A 33 12.50 -14.64 54.99
N LYS A 34 13.15 -13.52 55.33
CA LYS A 34 13.01 -12.25 54.58
C LYS A 34 13.51 -12.39 53.14
N ALA A 35 14.67 -13.03 52.93
CA ALA A 35 15.21 -13.26 51.60
C ALA A 35 14.29 -14.16 50.75
N LYS A 36 13.61 -15.14 51.36
CA LYS A 36 12.63 -15.99 50.68
C LYS A 36 11.42 -15.20 50.20
N VAL A 37 10.87 -14.31 51.03
CA VAL A 37 9.74 -13.45 50.63
C VAL A 37 10.14 -12.54 49.46
N VAL A 38 11.31 -11.90 49.53
CA VAL A 38 11.81 -11.05 48.44
C VAL A 38 12.04 -11.86 47.16
N ALA A 39 12.56 -13.10 47.26
CA ALA A 39 12.74 -13.97 46.11
C ALA A 39 11.41 -14.43 45.50
N GLU A 40 10.40 -14.71 46.32
CA GLU A 40 9.04 -15.05 45.85
C GLU A 40 8.38 -13.86 45.14
N GLU A 41 8.51 -12.64 45.69
CA GLU A 41 8.04 -11.41 45.06
C GLU A 41 8.76 -11.13 43.73
N ALA A 42 10.08 -11.34 43.68
CA ALA A 42 10.87 -11.16 42.46
C ALA A 42 10.48 -12.16 41.36
N VAL A 43 10.21 -13.41 41.71
CA VAL A 43 9.71 -14.43 40.76
C VAL A 43 8.31 -14.07 40.28
N ALA A 44 7.41 -13.64 41.17
CA ALA A 44 6.07 -13.21 40.79
C ALA A 44 6.08 -11.99 39.86
N ALA A 45 6.98 -11.02 40.11
CA ALA A 45 7.19 -9.86 39.24
C ALA A 45 7.71 -10.28 37.86
N ARG A 46 8.69 -11.19 37.81
CA ARG A 46 9.19 -11.74 36.53
C ARG A 46 8.10 -12.46 35.75
N ASP A 47 7.32 -13.32 36.42
CA ASP A 47 6.25 -14.09 35.78
C ASP A 47 5.12 -13.18 35.28
N LYS A 48 4.89 -12.03 35.94
CA LYS A 48 4.01 -10.98 35.44
C LYS A 48 4.58 -10.34 34.17
N ILE A 49 5.85 -9.92 34.19
CA ILE A 49 6.52 -9.33 33.01
C ILE A 49 6.53 -10.30 31.83
N GLU A 50 6.79 -11.59 32.05
CA GLU A 50 6.79 -12.59 30.99
C GLU A 50 5.40 -12.78 30.37
N ARG A 51 4.33 -12.75 31.19
CA ARG A 51 2.95 -12.80 30.69
C ARG A 51 2.58 -11.55 29.90
N ASP A 52 2.92 -10.36 30.42
CA ASP A 52 2.64 -9.08 29.76
C ASP A 52 3.41 -8.96 28.45
N LEU A 53 4.65 -9.47 28.40
CA LEU A 53 5.46 -9.52 27.18
C LEU A 53 4.85 -10.48 26.14
N LYS A 54 4.43 -11.68 26.54
CA LYS A 54 3.76 -12.64 25.64
C LYS A 54 2.45 -12.09 25.11
N ALA A 55 1.65 -11.44 25.96
CA ALA A 55 0.41 -10.78 25.56
C ALA A 55 0.69 -9.65 24.56
N SER A 56 1.70 -8.82 24.83
CA SER A 56 2.11 -7.74 23.94
C SER A 56 2.63 -8.26 22.59
N GLN A 57 3.44 -9.33 22.60
CA GLN A 57 3.91 -9.95 21.36
C GLN A 57 2.74 -10.49 20.53
N ALA A 58 1.77 -11.17 21.16
CA ALA A 58 0.59 -11.66 20.47
C ALA A 58 -0.25 -10.51 19.87
N ASP A 59 -0.43 -9.40 20.61
CA ASP A 59 -1.13 -8.20 20.13
C ASP A 59 -0.40 -7.54 18.96
N LEU A 60 0.94 -7.41 19.01
CA LEU A 60 1.72 -6.87 17.90
C LEU A 60 1.63 -7.74 16.65
N VAL A 61 1.70 -9.07 16.79
CA VAL A 61 1.55 -10.01 15.66
C VAL A 61 0.17 -9.88 15.05
N ALA A 62 -0.89 -9.87 15.87
CA ALA A 62 -2.26 -9.71 15.38
C ALA A 62 -2.45 -8.38 14.63
N LYS A 63 -1.91 -7.27 15.16
CA LYS A 63 -1.94 -5.95 14.49
C LYS A 63 -1.17 -5.95 13.17
N PHE A 64 -0.01 -6.60 13.14
CA PHE A 64 0.80 -6.71 11.92
C PHE A 64 0.07 -7.51 10.84
N GLU A 65 -0.49 -8.67 11.20
CA GLU A 65 -1.28 -9.50 10.29
C GLU A 65 -2.51 -8.75 9.76
N GLN A 66 -3.23 -8.04 10.64
CA GLN A 66 -4.37 -7.22 10.24
C GLN A 66 -3.96 -6.11 9.27
N ALA A 67 -2.85 -5.42 9.55
CA ALA A 67 -2.33 -4.37 8.67
C ALA A 67 -1.85 -4.95 7.33
N GLN A 68 -1.27 -6.15 7.32
CA GLN A 68 -0.87 -6.84 6.11
C GLN A 68 -2.09 -7.21 5.25
N GLN A 69 -3.09 -7.85 5.85
CA GLN A 69 -4.35 -8.19 5.16
C GLN A 69 -5.05 -6.94 4.61
N ALA A 70 -5.08 -5.85 5.36
CA ALA A 70 -5.67 -4.58 4.91
C ALA A 70 -4.88 -3.98 3.73
N ARG A 71 -3.55 -4.06 3.75
CA ARG A 71 -2.70 -3.62 2.63
C ARG A 71 -2.93 -4.48 1.39
N ASP A 72 -2.97 -5.79 1.54
CA ASP A 72 -3.18 -6.72 0.42
C ASP A 72 -4.57 -6.54 -0.21
N ALA A 73 -5.60 -6.39 0.62
CA ALA A 73 -6.96 -6.09 0.17
C ALA A 73 -7.03 -4.75 -0.57
N ASN A 74 -6.40 -3.70 -0.04
CA ASN A 74 -6.33 -2.40 -0.71
C ASN A 74 -5.55 -2.48 -2.02
N HIS A 75 -4.44 -3.22 -2.05
CA HIS A 75 -3.64 -3.40 -3.26
C HIS A 75 -4.43 -4.12 -4.35
N ALA A 76 -5.16 -5.18 -4.00
CA ALA A 76 -6.04 -5.89 -4.93
C ALA A 76 -7.13 -4.95 -5.49
N LYS A 77 -7.79 -4.18 -4.61
CA LYS A 77 -8.81 -3.22 -5.01
C LYS A 77 -8.27 -2.15 -5.97
N VAL A 78 -7.15 -1.51 -5.62
CA VAL A 78 -6.53 -0.47 -6.47
C VAL A 78 -6.08 -1.05 -7.82
N THR A 79 -5.57 -2.28 -7.82
CA THR A 79 -5.17 -2.98 -9.05
C THR A 79 -6.38 -3.20 -9.98
N ASP A 80 -7.51 -3.62 -9.44
CA ASP A 80 -8.72 -3.87 -10.23
C ASP A 80 -9.40 -2.58 -10.70
N GLU A 81 -9.40 -1.53 -9.87
CA GLU A 81 -9.85 -0.19 -10.27
C GLU A 81 -8.98 0.36 -11.42
N LEU A 82 -7.66 0.20 -11.33
CA LEU A 82 -6.74 0.65 -12.37
C LEU A 82 -6.92 -0.14 -13.67
N LYS A 83 -7.08 -1.47 -13.61
CA LYS A 83 -7.41 -2.30 -14.78
C LYS A 83 -8.70 -1.85 -15.45
N THR A 84 -9.73 -1.57 -14.65
CA THR A 84 -11.03 -1.10 -15.15
C THR A 84 -10.90 0.28 -15.80
N ALA A 85 -10.17 1.20 -15.18
CA ALA A 85 -9.90 2.52 -15.73
C ALA A 85 -9.12 2.45 -17.06
N LEU A 86 -8.12 1.58 -17.15
CA LEU A 86 -7.36 1.32 -18.38
C LEU A 86 -8.28 0.78 -19.49
N ALA A 87 -9.09 -0.24 -19.18
CA ALA A 87 -10.04 -0.80 -20.15
C ALA A 87 -11.07 0.24 -20.64
N ASN A 88 -11.54 1.12 -19.76
CA ASN A 88 -12.43 2.22 -20.14
C ASN A 88 -11.73 3.26 -20.99
N SER A 89 -10.47 3.60 -20.68
CA SER A 89 -9.66 4.50 -21.50
C SER A 89 -9.44 3.92 -22.91
N ASP A 90 -9.15 2.62 -23.02
CA ASP A 90 -9.00 1.93 -24.31
C ASP A 90 -10.27 1.98 -25.14
N LYS A 91 -11.44 1.75 -24.53
CA LYS A 91 -12.74 1.89 -25.18
C LYS A 91 -12.97 3.32 -25.68
N THR A 92 -12.68 4.32 -24.84
CA THR A 92 -12.81 5.74 -25.21
C THR A 92 -11.92 6.09 -26.39
N VAL A 93 -10.67 5.64 -26.39
CA VAL A 93 -9.74 5.86 -27.52
C VAL A 93 -10.25 5.18 -28.79
N ALA A 94 -10.77 3.95 -28.69
CA ALA A 94 -11.34 3.26 -29.84
C ALA A 94 -12.55 3.98 -30.44
N ASP A 95 -13.43 4.51 -29.58
CA ASP A 95 -14.60 5.28 -30.01
C ASP A 95 -14.25 6.63 -30.63
N LEU A 96 -13.29 7.35 -30.04
CA LEU A 96 -12.73 8.57 -30.61
C LEU A 96 -12.10 8.32 -31.98
N LYS A 97 -11.32 7.23 -32.13
CA LYS A 97 -10.73 6.83 -33.42
C LYS A 97 -11.81 6.54 -34.46
N ARG A 98 -12.84 5.75 -34.11
CA ARG A 98 -13.97 5.45 -35.00
C ARG A 98 -14.70 6.71 -35.45
N THR A 99 -15.02 7.60 -34.52
CA THR A 99 -15.72 8.86 -34.82
C THR A 99 -14.88 9.76 -35.73
N ARG A 100 -13.58 9.89 -35.44
CA ARG A 100 -12.64 10.63 -36.27
C ARG A 100 -12.58 10.08 -37.69
N ASP A 101 -12.50 8.76 -37.86
CA ASP A 101 -12.40 8.11 -39.17
C ASP A 101 -13.69 8.28 -40.00
N GLY A 102 -14.85 8.26 -39.33
CA GLY A 102 -16.14 8.61 -39.92
C GLY A 102 -16.16 10.05 -40.45
N LYS A 103 -15.74 11.02 -39.63
CA LYS A 103 -15.66 12.43 -40.03
C LYS A 103 -14.67 12.67 -41.16
N GLN A 104 -13.50 12.01 -41.13
CA GLN A 104 -12.55 12.07 -42.25
C GLN A 104 -13.14 11.50 -43.55
N THR A 105 -13.97 10.47 -43.45
CA THR A 105 -14.68 9.92 -44.61
C THR A 105 -15.71 10.91 -45.16
N GLN A 106 -16.47 11.57 -44.29
CA GLN A 106 -17.40 12.62 -44.69
C GLN A 106 -16.68 13.81 -45.34
N ILE A 107 -15.53 14.24 -44.80
CA ILE A 107 -14.70 15.27 -45.44
C ILE A 107 -14.29 14.86 -46.86
N ARG A 108 -13.86 13.62 -47.07
CA ARG A 108 -13.51 13.09 -48.40
C ARG A 108 -14.70 13.10 -49.36
N GLN A 109 -15.88 12.69 -48.89
CA GLN A 109 -17.11 12.70 -49.68
C GLN A 109 -17.52 14.12 -50.08
N ASN A 110 -17.53 15.04 -49.11
CA ASN A 110 -17.82 16.46 -49.35
C ASN A 110 -16.81 17.07 -50.33
N THR A 111 -15.53 16.71 -50.23
CA THR A 111 -14.49 17.17 -51.16
C THR A 111 -14.77 16.68 -52.58
N ALA A 112 -15.14 15.42 -52.76
CA ALA A 112 -15.53 14.89 -54.07
C ALA A 112 -16.76 15.59 -54.67
N LEU A 113 -17.72 15.99 -53.83
CA LEU A 113 -18.87 16.79 -54.25
C LEU A 113 -18.49 18.24 -54.61
N ILE A 114 -17.53 18.83 -53.89
CA ILE A 114 -17.01 20.17 -54.19
C ILE A 114 -16.29 20.20 -55.55
N ASP A 115 -15.52 19.14 -55.84
CA ASP A 115 -14.76 19.00 -57.08
C ASP A 115 -15.66 18.66 -58.28
N ASN A 116 -16.91 18.25 -58.05
CA ASN A 116 -17.86 17.98 -59.11
C ASN A 116 -18.36 19.30 -59.75
N PRO A 117 -18.13 19.52 -61.06
CA PRO A 117 -18.54 20.75 -61.74
C PRO A 117 -20.05 20.93 -61.85
N ALA A 118 -20.85 19.88 -61.63
CA ALA A 118 -22.31 19.97 -61.57
C ALA A 118 -22.84 20.54 -60.24
N THR A 119 -22.00 20.64 -59.21
CA THR A 119 -22.38 21.16 -57.90
C THR A 119 -22.49 22.68 -57.93
N SER A 120 -23.65 23.21 -57.51
CA SER A 120 -23.89 24.65 -57.49
C SER A 120 -22.88 25.41 -56.61
N ALA A 121 -22.64 26.68 -56.90
CA ALA A 121 -21.74 27.51 -56.08
C ALA A 121 -22.19 27.60 -54.60
N ALA A 122 -23.50 27.78 -54.37
CA ALA A 122 -24.06 27.84 -53.02
C ALA A 122 -23.87 26.53 -52.24
N GLU A 123 -23.98 25.38 -52.91
CA GLU A 123 -23.75 24.08 -52.29
C GLU A 123 -22.27 23.83 -52.00
N ARG A 124 -21.38 24.25 -52.91
CA ARG A 124 -19.93 24.19 -52.68
C ARG A 124 -19.52 25.01 -51.44
N ASP A 125 -20.05 26.22 -51.28
CA ASP A 125 -19.76 27.05 -50.12
C ASP A 125 -20.24 26.42 -48.80
N ARG A 126 -21.41 25.78 -48.81
CA ARG A 126 -21.93 25.02 -47.66
C ARG A 126 -21.02 23.84 -47.30
N LEU A 127 -20.66 23.02 -48.28
CA LEU A 127 -19.78 21.86 -48.08
C LEU A 127 -18.39 22.28 -47.60
N LEU A 128 -17.85 23.42 -48.08
CA LEU A 128 -16.59 23.98 -47.60
C LEU A 128 -16.68 24.42 -46.13
N ALA A 129 -17.78 25.07 -45.74
CA ALA A 129 -18.02 25.45 -44.34
C ALA A 129 -18.16 24.22 -43.42
N GLU A 130 -18.85 23.17 -43.89
CA GLU A 130 -18.98 21.91 -43.17
C GLU A 130 -17.63 21.20 -43.01
N ASN A 131 -16.84 21.11 -44.09
CA ASN A 131 -15.50 20.51 -44.05
C ASN A 131 -14.56 21.21 -43.07
N ARG A 132 -14.65 22.54 -42.95
CA ARG A 132 -13.89 23.28 -41.92
C ARG A 132 -14.28 22.84 -40.52
N ARG A 133 -15.58 22.78 -40.20
CA ARG A 133 -16.06 22.32 -38.89
C ARG A 133 -15.63 20.89 -38.58
N LEU A 134 -15.79 19.97 -39.55
CA LEU A 134 -15.38 18.57 -39.38
C LEU A 134 -13.86 18.46 -39.19
N SER A 135 -13.07 19.28 -39.88
CA SER A 135 -11.60 19.28 -39.73
C SER A 135 -11.16 19.74 -38.34
N ASP A 136 -11.80 20.79 -37.80
CA ASP A 136 -11.54 21.26 -36.42
C ASP A 136 -11.90 20.19 -35.38
N GLU A 137 -13.00 19.47 -35.58
CA GLU A 137 -13.39 18.35 -34.73
C GLU A 137 -12.42 17.17 -34.81
N VAL A 138 -11.98 16.81 -36.01
CA VAL A 138 -10.95 15.77 -36.22
C VAL A 138 -9.65 16.15 -35.50
N ALA A 139 -9.21 17.41 -35.62
CA ALA A 139 -8.02 17.89 -34.93
C ALA A 139 -8.15 17.80 -33.40
N ARG A 140 -9.31 18.20 -32.84
CA ARG A 140 -9.60 18.07 -31.40
C ARG A 140 -9.60 16.61 -30.94
N GLN A 141 -10.22 15.72 -31.70
CA GLN A 141 -10.25 14.29 -31.37
C GLN A 141 -8.84 13.67 -31.46
N GLN A 142 -8.03 14.08 -32.43
CA GLN A 142 -6.65 13.64 -32.57
C GLN A 142 -5.80 14.07 -31.35
N ALA A 143 -5.98 15.29 -30.86
CA ALA A 143 -5.31 15.77 -29.65
C ALA A 143 -5.74 14.97 -28.41
N GLN A 144 -7.02 14.65 -28.27
CA GLN A 144 -7.52 13.81 -27.15
C GLN A 144 -6.93 12.40 -27.20
N ILE A 145 -6.92 11.76 -28.37
CA ILE A 145 -6.31 10.43 -28.56
C ILE A 145 -4.82 10.46 -28.17
N ALA A 146 -4.07 11.45 -28.65
CA ALA A 146 -2.67 11.60 -28.31
C ALA A 146 -2.46 11.78 -26.79
N GLY A 147 -3.34 12.55 -26.13
CA GLY A 147 -3.32 12.70 -24.66
C GLY A 147 -3.49 11.37 -23.93
N PHE A 148 -4.43 10.52 -24.36
CA PHE A 148 -4.62 9.18 -23.79
C PHE A 148 -3.44 8.24 -24.08
N GLU A 149 -2.81 8.34 -25.25
CA GLU A 149 -1.67 7.50 -25.62
C GLU A 149 -0.39 7.90 -24.84
N CYS A 150 -0.17 9.18 -24.60
CA CYS A 150 0.95 9.66 -23.75
C CYS A 150 0.81 9.23 -22.29
N ALA A 151 -0.42 9.06 -21.78
CA ALA A 151 -0.66 8.59 -20.41
C ALA A 151 -0.28 7.10 -20.18
N LYS A 152 -0.05 6.33 -21.26
CA LYS A 152 0.28 4.89 -21.19
C LYS A 152 1.77 4.60 -21.01
N VAL A 153 2.63 5.61 -20.85
CA VAL A 153 4.08 5.39 -20.71
C VAL A 153 4.36 4.53 -19.47
N PRO A 154 5.01 3.37 -19.61
CA PRO A 154 5.28 2.48 -18.49
C PRO A 154 6.24 3.16 -17.50
N VAL A 155 5.95 3.01 -16.20
CA VAL A 155 6.85 3.45 -15.14
C VAL A 155 8.10 2.56 -15.18
N PRO A 156 9.33 3.11 -15.25
CA PRO A 156 10.55 2.31 -15.29
C PRO A 156 10.68 1.39 -14.07
N ASP A 157 10.94 0.10 -14.30
CA ASP A 157 11.07 -0.92 -13.24
C ASP A 157 12.08 -0.55 -12.15
N LYS A 158 13.12 0.22 -12.51
CA LYS A 158 14.13 0.75 -11.58
C LYS A 158 13.54 1.60 -10.45
N LEU A 159 12.39 2.24 -10.68
CA LEU A 159 11.69 3.04 -9.67
C LEU A 159 10.76 2.20 -8.77
N LEU A 160 10.37 1.00 -9.22
CA LEU A 160 9.49 0.08 -8.49
C LEU A 160 10.27 -0.93 -7.63
N SER A 161 11.52 -1.23 -7.99
CA SER A 161 12.38 -2.17 -7.26
C SER A 161 12.55 -1.91 -5.74
N PRO A 162 12.58 -0.67 -5.22
CA PRO A 162 12.65 -0.44 -3.77
C PRO A 162 11.36 -0.79 -3.02
N LEU A 163 10.20 -0.79 -3.68
CA LEU A 163 8.88 -1.03 -3.06
C LEU A 163 8.50 -2.52 -3.03
N GLN A 164 9.16 -3.37 -3.81
CA GLN A 164 8.89 -4.81 -3.89
C GLN A 164 9.75 -5.65 -2.94
N ARG A 165 10.69 -5.03 -2.21
CA ARG A 165 11.48 -5.66 -1.15
C ARG A 165 11.00 -5.15 0.22
N SER A 166 9.79 -5.51 0.63
CA SER A 166 9.34 -5.37 2.02
C SER A 166 8.44 -6.52 2.40
#